data_AF-A0A3D5JT91-F1
#
_entry.id   AF-A0A3D5JT91-F1
#
_cell.length_a   1.000
_cell.length_b   1.000
_cell.length_c   1.000
_cell.angle_alpha   90.00
_cell.angle_beta   90.00
_cell.angle_gamma   90.00
#
_symmetry.space_group_name_H-M   'P 1'
#
loop_
_entity.id
_entity.type
_entity.pdbx_description
1 polymer ?
#
loop_
_entity_poly.entity_id
_entity_poly.type
_entity_poly.pdbx_seq_one_letter_code
_entity_poly.pdbx_strand_id
1 'polypeptide(L)'
;MTTAFDFSYVDLAGEPQALEQYHDQVLLLVNVASKCGFTPQYEGLEALWREFGPQGLVVIGFPCDQFGHQEPGDAEEIRAFCSLTYAVDFPLSEKIEVNGEGAHPLWQWLKAEKSGLLGTRGIKWNFSKFLIGRDGQV
;
A
#
# COMPACT_ATOMS: atom_id res chain seq x y z
N MET A 1 -14.91 -2.35 -17.28
CA MET A 1 -13.44 -2.33 -17.11
C MET A 1 -13.17 -2.51 -15.64
N THR A 2 -12.15 -3.27 -15.26
CA THR A 2 -11.77 -3.43 -13.86
C THR A 2 -11.13 -2.15 -13.35
N THR A 3 -11.43 -1.76 -12.12
CA THR A 3 -10.91 -0.57 -11.44
C THR A 3 -10.38 -0.95 -10.06
N ALA A 4 -9.67 -0.04 -9.39
CA ALA A 4 -9.27 -0.26 -8.00
C ALA A 4 -10.45 -0.56 -7.06
N PHE A 5 -11.65 -0.04 -7.37
CA PHE A 5 -12.85 -0.19 -6.53
C PHE A 5 -13.48 -1.59 -6.60
N ASP A 6 -13.05 -2.46 -7.52
CA ASP A 6 -13.47 -3.87 -7.57
C ASP A 6 -12.72 -4.75 -6.54
N PHE A 7 -11.77 -4.18 -5.80
CA PHE A 7 -10.92 -4.90 -4.85
C PHE A 7 -11.19 -4.51 -3.40
N SER A 8 -10.74 -5.37 -2.50
CA SER A 8 -10.70 -5.13 -1.05
C SER A 8 -9.34 -5.53 -0.50
N TYR A 9 -9.06 -5.15 0.74
CA TYR A 9 -7.92 -5.63 1.53
C TYR A 9 -8.39 -5.92 2.95
N VAL A 10 -7.62 -6.68 3.72
CA VAL A 10 -7.86 -6.86 5.16
C VAL A 10 -6.95 -5.88 5.90
N ASP A 11 -7.48 -5.12 6.84
CA ASP A 11 -6.68 -4.18 7.63
C ASP A 11 -5.86 -4.88 8.74
N LEU A 12 -5.02 -4.12 9.44
CA LEU A 12 -4.23 -4.65 10.56
C LEU A 12 -5.06 -5.17 11.75
N ALA A 13 -6.35 -4.85 11.84
CA ALA A 13 -7.26 -5.39 12.83
C ALA A 13 -7.92 -6.71 12.38
N GLY A 14 -7.68 -7.15 11.14
CA GLY A 14 -8.29 -8.35 10.57
C GLY A 14 -9.65 -8.07 9.91
N GLU A 15 -10.04 -6.81 9.74
CA GLU A 15 -11.34 -6.45 9.18
C GLU A 15 -11.25 -6.19 7.67
N PRO A 16 -12.18 -6.75 6.86
CA PRO A 16 -12.21 -6.48 5.42
C PRO A 16 -12.59 -5.02 5.12
N GLN A 17 -11.78 -4.37 4.29
CA GLN A 17 -11.95 -3.01 3.79
C GLN A 17 -12.15 -3.04 2.26
N ALA A 18 -13.34 -2.72 1.79
CA ALA A 18 -13.59 -2.53 0.36
C ALA A 18 -12.94 -1.22 -0.12
N LEU A 19 -12.24 -1.23 -1.25
CA LEU A 19 -11.70 0.01 -1.82
C LEU A 19 -12.79 0.92 -2.38
N GLU A 20 -13.96 0.38 -2.72
CA GLU A 20 -15.15 1.14 -3.13
C GLU A 20 -15.53 2.25 -2.15
N GLN A 21 -15.23 2.10 -0.86
CA GLN A 21 -15.49 3.13 0.15
C GLN A 21 -14.75 4.45 -0.12
N TYR A 22 -13.71 4.41 -0.96
CA TYR A 22 -12.91 5.56 -1.34
C TYR A 22 -13.28 6.13 -2.72
N HIS A 23 -14.51 5.89 -3.19
CA HIS A 23 -15.00 6.50 -4.43
C HIS A 23 -14.83 8.03 -4.39
N ASP A 24 -14.52 8.63 -5.55
CA ASP A 24 -14.22 10.05 -5.73
C ASP A 24 -12.97 10.57 -4.98
N GLN A 25 -12.18 9.68 -4.36
CA GLN A 25 -10.89 10.00 -3.73
C GLN A 25 -9.73 9.53 -4.61
N VAL A 26 -8.58 10.18 -4.46
CA VAL A 26 -7.31 9.78 -5.07
C VAL A 26 -6.63 8.82 -4.11
N LEU A 27 -6.16 7.65 -4.57
CA LEU A 27 -5.45 6.70 -3.70
C LEU A 27 -3.95 6.69 -3.98
N LEU A 28 -3.12 6.67 -2.94
CA LEU A 28 -1.70 6.38 -3.02
C LEU A 28 -1.43 5.06 -2.30
N LEU A 29 -1.30 3.99 -3.08
CA LEU A 29 -1.05 2.64 -2.58
C LEU A 29 0.45 2.37 -2.55
N VAL A 30 0.97 1.92 -1.41
CA VAL A 30 2.43 1.77 -1.19
C VAL A 30 2.74 0.44 -0.53
N ASN A 31 3.68 -0.36 -1.07
CA ASN A 31 4.19 -1.52 -0.32
C ASN A 31 5.24 -1.04 0.66
N VAL A 32 5.11 -1.36 1.94
CA VAL A 32 5.93 -0.79 3.00
C VAL A 32 6.73 -1.86 3.75
N ALA A 33 7.78 -1.41 4.44
CA ALA A 33 8.65 -2.25 5.26
C ALA A 33 9.19 -1.47 6.48
N SER A 34 9.24 -2.09 7.65
CA SER A 34 9.73 -1.48 8.91
C SER A 34 11.25 -1.47 9.06
N LYS A 35 11.96 -2.44 8.46
CA LYS A 35 13.43 -2.60 8.60
C LYS A 35 14.16 -2.30 7.28
N CYS A 36 13.70 -1.29 6.54
CA CYS A 36 14.25 -0.89 5.26
C CYS A 36 15.02 0.44 5.37
N GLY A 37 16.07 0.61 4.54
CA GLY A 37 16.75 1.92 4.42
C GLY A 37 15.83 3.04 3.90
N PHE A 38 14.68 2.68 3.32
CA PHE A 38 13.65 3.61 2.87
C PHE A 38 12.50 3.80 3.86
N THR A 39 12.52 3.14 5.02
CA THR A 39 11.50 3.30 6.06
C THR A 39 11.27 4.77 6.49
N PRO A 40 12.27 5.68 6.48
CA PRO A 40 12.02 7.11 6.72
C PRO A 40 11.00 7.76 5.76
N GLN A 41 10.65 7.12 4.64
CA GLN A 41 9.58 7.60 3.75
C GLN A 41 8.19 7.59 4.42
N TYR A 42 7.98 6.87 5.53
CA TYR A 42 6.75 6.97 6.31
C TYR A 42 6.43 8.41 6.72
N GLU A 43 7.43 9.20 7.10
CA GLU A 43 7.24 10.62 7.47
C GLU A 43 6.68 11.44 6.31
N GLY A 44 7.20 11.20 5.09
CA GLY A 44 6.74 11.87 3.88
C GLY A 44 5.34 11.43 3.47
N LEU A 45 5.02 10.14 3.62
CA LEU A 45 3.68 9.61 3.36
C LEU A 45 2.64 10.18 4.34
N GLU A 46 3.00 10.26 5.62
CA GLU A 46 2.16 10.85 6.66
C GLU A 46 1.96 12.35 6.43
N ALA A 47 3.01 13.08 6.06
CA ALA A 47 2.91 14.49 5.70
C ALA A 47 1.96 14.72 4.51
N LEU A 48 2.07 13.90 3.45
CA LEU A 48 1.17 13.96 2.30
C LEU A 48 -0.29 13.67 2.70
N TRP A 49 -0.52 12.64 3.52
CA TRP A 49 -1.85 12.30 4.00
C TRP A 49 -2.46 13.42 4.85
N ARG A 50 -1.69 14.03 5.75
CA ARG A 50 -2.16 15.17 6.57
C ARG A 50 -2.47 16.40 5.73
N GLU A 51 -1.65 16.71 4.74
CA GLU A 51 -1.81 17.90 3.89
C GLU A 51 -2.95 17.76 2.88
N PHE A 52 -3.03 16.61 2.20
CA PHE A 52 -3.96 16.38 1.09
C PHE A 52 -5.15 15.48 1.44
N GLY A 53 -5.16 14.83 2.60
CA GLY A 53 -6.30 14.05 3.11
C GLY A 53 -7.61 14.83 3.10
N PRO A 54 -7.66 16.06 3.65
CA PRO A 54 -8.85 16.92 3.58
C PRO A 54 -9.27 17.30 2.15
N GLN A 55 -8.40 17.11 1.16
CA GLN A 55 -8.65 17.40 -0.26
C GLN A 55 -9.01 16.12 -1.06
N GLY A 56 -9.05 14.97 -0.39
CA GLY A 56 -9.45 13.68 -0.95
C GLY A 56 -8.30 12.81 -1.47
N LEU A 57 -7.06 12.98 -0.99
CA LEU A 57 -6.00 11.97 -1.18
C LEU A 57 -6.07 10.96 -0.03
N VAL A 58 -6.07 9.65 -0.29
CA VAL A 58 -5.92 8.57 0.69
C VAL A 58 -4.63 7.80 0.50
N VAL A 59 -3.81 7.71 1.54
CA VAL A 59 -2.61 6.86 1.54
C VAL A 59 -2.95 5.52 2.17
N ILE A 60 -2.56 4.40 1.54
CA ILE A 60 -2.74 3.06 2.12
C ILE A 60 -1.41 2.31 2.02
N GLY A 61 -0.89 1.90 3.17
CA GLY A 61 0.32 1.09 3.25
C GLY A 61 0.01 -0.41 3.28
N PHE A 62 0.79 -1.19 2.52
CA PHE A 62 0.69 -2.64 2.43
C PHE A 62 2.01 -3.27 2.88
N PRO A 63 2.13 -3.70 4.16
CA PRO A 63 3.34 -4.35 4.65
C PRO A 63 3.68 -5.59 3.82
N CYS A 64 4.96 -5.75 3.44
CA CYS A 64 5.39 -6.86 2.60
C CYS A 64 6.82 -7.31 2.93
N ASP A 65 7.00 -8.62 3.18
CA ASP A 65 8.30 -9.18 3.57
C ASP A 65 9.14 -9.74 2.40
N GLN A 66 8.65 -9.63 1.16
CA GLN A 66 9.30 -10.24 -0.01
C GLN A 66 10.63 -9.57 -0.40
N PHE A 67 10.98 -8.43 0.20
CA PHE A 67 12.15 -7.62 -0.17
C PHE A 67 13.15 -7.57 0.98
N GLY A 68 14.12 -8.49 0.94
CA GLY A 68 15.20 -8.57 1.92
C GLY A 68 14.76 -8.92 3.34
N HIS A 69 13.57 -9.52 3.50
CA HIS A 69 12.97 -9.85 4.80
C HIS A 69 12.91 -8.65 5.76
N GLN A 70 12.51 -7.50 5.22
CA GLN A 70 12.49 -6.21 5.93
C GLN A 70 11.15 -5.91 6.63
N GLU A 71 10.20 -6.83 6.60
CA GLU A 71 8.94 -6.78 7.35
C GLU A 71 8.63 -8.14 8.03
N PRO A 72 9.56 -8.65 8.87
CA PRO A 72 9.44 -10.00 9.42
C PRO A 72 8.35 -10.11 10.50
N GLY A 73 7.96 -8.98 11.10
CA GLY A 73 7.07 -8.97 12.25
C GLY A 73 5.62 -9.34 11.92
N ASP A 74 4.86 -9.67 12.96
CA ASP A 74 3.41 -9.89 12.85
C ASP A 74 2.62 -8.56 12.82
N ALA A 75 1.29 -8.65 12.70
CA ALA A 75 0.42 -7.48 12.61
C ALA A 75 0.51 -6.58 13.85
N GLU A 76 0.70 -7.15 15.04
CA GLU A 76 0.82 -6.39 16.29
C GLU A 76 2.15 -5.63 16.34
N GLU A 77 3.25 -6.31 15.97
CA GLU A 77 4.58 -5.71 15.89
C GLU A 77 4.65 -4.60 14.82
N ILE A 78 4.05 -4.82 13.65
CA ILE A 78 3.98 -3.82 12.57
C ILE A 78 3.22 -2.58 13.04
N ARG A 79 2.05 -2.77 13.66
CA ARG A 79 1.24 -1.69 14.21
C ARG A 79 2.00 -0.89 15.26
N ALA A 80 2.63 -1.59 16.22
CA ALA A 80 3.42 -0.97 17.27
C ALA A 80 4.57 -0.15 16.68
N PHE A 81 5.29 -0.69 15.69
CA PHE A 81 6.37 0.02 15.02
C PHE A 81 5.90 1.31 14.36
N CYS A 82 4.84 1.24 13.54
CA CYS A 82 4.33 2.38 12.78
C CYS A 82 3.80 3.50 13.69
N SER A 83 3.08 3.14 14.75
CA SER A 83 2.54 4.11 15.70
C SER A 83 3.62 4.73 16.60
N LEU A 84 4.51 3.92 17.19
CA LEU A 84 5.48 4.39 18.18
C LEU A 84 6.67 5.11 17.55
N THR A 85 7.05 4.76 16.32
CA THR A 85 8.28 5.27 15.69
C THR A 85 8.00 6.42 14.74
N TYR A 86 6.93 6.33 13.95
CA TYR A 86 6.65 7.26 12.85
C TYR A 86 5.32 8.01 12.98
N ALA A 87 4.51 7.70 14.01
CA ALA A 87 3.18 8.28 14.22
C ALA A 87 2.32 8.22 12.94
N VAL A 88 2.32 7.06 12.29
CA VAL A 88 1.53 6.78 11.08
C VAL A 88 0.06 6.69 11.45
N ASP A 89 -0.76 7.53 10.81
CA ASP A 89 -2.21 7.59 10.99
C ASP A 89 -2.98 7.17 9.73
N PHE A 90 -2.29 7.01 8.58
CA PHE A 90 -2.93 6.50 7.36
C PHE A 90 -3.23 4.98 7.45
N PRO A 91 -4.26 4.47 6.74
CA PRO A 91 -4.62 3.06 6.75
C PRO A 91 -3.49 2.09 6.37
N LEU A 92 -3.43 0.97 7.08
CA LEU A 92 -2.50 -0.14 6.80
C LEU A 92 -3.28 -1.44 6.62
N SER A 93 -2.90 -2.23 5.60
CA SER A 93 -3.36 -3.60 5.45
C SER A 93 -2.63 -4.55 6.41
N GLU A 94 -3.15 -5.77 6.54
CA GLU A 94 -2.34 -6.91 6.95
C GLU A 94 -1.13 -7.11 6.03
N LYS A 95 -0.18 -7.93 6.46
CA LYS A 95 0.97 -8.27 5.65
C LYS A 95 0.55 -9.10 4.44
N ILE A 96 0.97 -8.69 3.24
CA ILE A 96 0.61 -9.36 1.98
C ILE A 96 1.84 -9.65 1.12
N GLU A 97 1.64 -10.52 0.12
CA GLU A 97 2.57 -10.67 -0.99
C GLU A 97 2.19 -9.74 -2.15
N VAL A 98 3.18 -9.16 -2.81
CA VAL A 98 2.98 -8.28 -3.98
C VAL A 98 3.54 -8.86 -5.27
N ASN A 99 4.38 -9.90 -5.17
CA ASN A 99 4.99 -10.64 -6.27
C ASN A 99 4.71 -12.15 -6.14
N GLY A 100 4.93 -12.89 -7.23
CA GLY A 100 4.69 -14.35 -7.26
C GLY A 100 3.22 -14.74 -7.46
N GLU A 101 2.95 -16.03 -7.40
CA GLU A 101 1.60 -16.62 -7.54
C GLU A 101 0.70 -16.28 -6.35
N GLY A 102 1.28 -16.09 -5.15
CA GLY A 102 0.58 -15.68 -3.94
C GLY A 102 0.30 -14.18 -3.83
N ALA A 103 0.70 -13.38 -4.84
CA ALA A 103 0.48 -11.94 -4.81
C ALA A 103 -0.98 -11.58 -4.62
N HIS A 104 -1.26 -10.60 -3.77
CA HIS A 104 -2.62 -10.12 -3.52
C HIS A 104 -3.29 -9.67 -4.84
N PRO A 105 -4.59 -9.99 -5.09
CA PRO A 105 -5.26 -9.70 -6.37
C PRO A 105 -5.16 -8.24 -6.83
N LEU A 106 -5.33 -7.29 -5.90
CA LEU A 106 -5.12 -5.86 -6.16
C LEU A 106 -3.72 -5.59 -6.73
N TRP A 107 -2.67 -6.16 -6.13
CA TRP A 107 -1.29 -5.96 -6.57
C TRP A 107 -0.99 -6.65 -7.89
N GLN A 108 -1.64 -7.79 -8.19
CA GLN A 108 -1.56 -8.39 -9.51
C GLN A 108 -2.13 -7.46 -10.59
N TRP A 109 -3.28 -6.84 -10.33
CA TRP A 109 -3.91 -5.87 -11.21
C TRP A 109 -3.07 -4.61 -11.39
N LEU A 110 -2.60 -3.98 -10.31
CA LEU A 110 -1.73 -2.78 -10.37
C LEU A 110 -0.50 -2.98 -11.27
N LYS A 111 0.17 -4.12 -11.12
CA LYS A 111 1.33 -4.50 -11.96
C LYS A 111 0.97 -4.71 -13.43
N ALA A 112 -0.26 -5.14 -13.72
CA ALA A 112 -0.75 -5.30 -15.08
C ALA A 112 -1.04 -3.95 -15.75
N GLU A 113 -1.64 -3.01 -15.01
CA GLU A 113 -1.97 -1.67 -15.49
C GLU A 113 -0.72 -0.83 -15.80
N LYS A 114 0.33 -0.93 -14.96
CA LYS A 114 1.61 -0.21 -15.16
C LYS A 114 2.78 -1.15 -15.33
N SER A 115 2.75 -1.97 -16.38
CA SER A 115 3.93 -2.76 -16.76
C SER A 115 5.06 -1.83 -17.21
N GLY A 116 6.27 -1.99 -16.65
CA GLY A 116 7.42 -1.15 -16.99
C GLY A 116 7.89 -1.36 -18.44
N LEU A 117 8.79 -0.49 -18.91
CA LEU A 117 9.49 -0.68 -20.19
C LEU A 117 10.14 -2.08 -20.20
N LEU A 118 9.99 -2.81 -21.32
CA LEU A 118 10.36 -4.23 -21.48
C LEU A 118 9.42 -5.27 -20.83
N GLY A 119 8.23 -4.86 -20.37
CA GLY A 119 7.20 -5.80 -19.90
C GLY A 119 7.53 -6.45 -18.55
N THR A 120 8.51 -5.93 -17.80
CA THR A 120 8.74 -6.41 -16.44
C THR A 120 7.61 -5.92 -15.54
N ARG A 121 6.86 -6.88 -14.98
CA ARG A 121 5.67 -6.61 -14.16
C ARG A 121 5.95 -6.60 -12.66
N GLY A 122 7.06 -7.18 -12.22
CA GLY A 122 7.33 -7.34 -10.79
C GLY A 122 7.68 -6.02 -10.08
N ILE A 123 7.13 -5.84 -8.87
CA ILE A 123 7.56 -4.80 -7.93
C ILE A 123 9.03 -5.04 -7.61
N LYS A 124 9.86 -3.99 -7.71
CA LYS A 124 11.32 -4.12 -7.60
C LYS A 124 11.81 -4.04 -6.17
N TRP A 125 11.14 -3.27 -5.32
CA TRP A 125 11.56 -3.06 -3.95
C TRP A 125 10.44 -2.52 -3.04
N ASN A 126 10.74 -2.41 -1.76
CA ASN A 126 9.93 -1.67 -0.77
C ASN A 126 9.71 -0.21 -1.21
N PHE A 127 8.57 0.35 -0.82
CA PHE A 127 8.14 1.72 -1.08
C PHE A 127 7.87 2.06 -2.55
N SER A 128 7.49 1.06 -3.36
CA SER A 128 6.90 1.29 -4.69
C SER A 128 5.49 1.85 -4.52
N LYS A 129 5.08 2.75 -5.42
CA LYS A 129 3.86 3.55 -5.27
C LYS A 129 3.00 3.44 -6.53
N PHE A 130 1.69 3.35 -6.32
CA PHE A 130 0.69 3.51 -7.37
C PHE A 130 -0.24 4.65 -6.98
N LEU A 131 -0.48 5.57 -7.92
CA LEU A 131 -1.44 6.65 -7.76
C LEU A 131 -2.70 6.27 -8.54
N ILE A 132 -3.83 6.25 -7.86
CA ILE A 132 -5.13 5.92 -8.42
C ILE A 132 -5.97 7.19 -8.50
N GLY A 133 -6.51 7.48 -9.68
CA GLY A 133 -7.42 8.59 -9.90
C GLY A 133 -8.77 8.39 -9.19
N ARG A 134 -9.56 9.46 -9.14
CA ARG A 134 -10.93 9.45 -8.58
C ARG A 134 -11.87 8.50 -9.32
N ASP A 135 -11.51 8.13 -10.55
CA ASP A 135 -12.18 7.16 -11.42
C ASP A 135 -11.71 5.71 -11.21
N GLY A 136 -10.84 5.47 -10.23
CA GLY A 136 -10.32 4.14 -9.91
C GLY A 136 -9.26 3.62 -10.89
N GLN A 137 -8.76 4.46 -11.82
CA GLN A 137 -7.72 4.09 -12.79
C GLN A 137 -6.32 4.42 -12.26
N VAL A 138 -5.32 3.61 -12.65
CA VAL A 138 -3.90 3.75 -12.28
C VAL A 138 -3.17 4.75 -13.18
#